data_AF-A0A4Q8Y9V0-F1
#
_entry.id   AF-A0A4Q8Y9V0-F1
#
_cell.length_a   1.000
_cell.length_b   1.000
_cell.length_c   1.000
_cell.angle_alpha   90.00
_cell.angle_beta   90.00
_cell.angle_gamma   90.00
#
_symmetry.space_group_name_H-M   'P 1'
#
loop_
_entity.id
_entity.type
_entity.pdbx_description
1 polymer ?
#
loop_
_entity_poly.entity_id
_entity_poly.type
_entity_poly.pdbx_seq_one_letter_code
_entity_poly.pdbx_strand_id
1 'polypeptide(L)'
;MSKRRVTSQCKSRVSSQRKSTDWHGIARVVRGFSTRHKLRGELKWRYFSPHNSSAENPMLGKSAEERKALSLELAGIVAKSPLTIIACVTDIGTAFEYASVSNQRELYHFAYKPLTERFQYFLQDSKSLGIIIADHRGRDDDRLLRAHHDTLIAKPGNTISGYNRLIEGLLLQDSCHSIGIQLADFVAGAIHRAYSTKDSDLAKIIRPRVRAKTDGSVFGHGIVHHPRDRFRPDLERK
;
A
#
# COMPACT_ATOMS: atom_id res chain seq x y z
N MET A 1 5.78 56.13 -42.31
CA MET A 1 5.19 54.77 -42.42
C MET A 1 5.87 53.85 -41.42
N SER A 2 5.11 53.41 -40.42
CA SER A 2 5.60 52.80 -39.16
C SER A 2 5.59 51.27 -39.25
N LYS A 3 6.73 50.63 -38.98
CA LYS A 3 6.85 49.16 -38.85
C LYS A 3 6.41 48.76 -37.42
N ARG A 4 5.22 48.17 -37.29
CA ARG A 4 4.74 47.58 -36.03
C ARG A 4 5.34 46.18 -35.83
N ARG A 5 6.13 46.03 -34.77
CA ARG A 5 6.45 44.74 -34.13
C ARG A 5 5.17 44.16 -33.52
N VAL A 6 4.82 42.93 -33.86
CA VAL A 6 3.83 42.14 -33.11
C VAL A 6 4.60 41.07 -32.34
N THR A 7 4.89 41.36 -31.08
CA THR A 7 5.32 40.39 -30.08
C THR A 7 4.09 39.69 -29.54
N SER A 8 3.90 38.42 -29.89
CA SER A 8 2.93 37.53 -29.23
C SER A 8 3.68 36.73 -28.14
N GLN A 9 3.60 37.23 -26.91
CA GLN A 9 4.15 36.59 -25.73
C GLN A 9 3.01 35.78 -25.08
N CYS A 10 2.87 34.50 -25.46
CA CYS A 10 1.94 33.59 -24.80
C CYS A 10 2.57 33.08 -23.49
N LYS A 11 2.44 33.88 -22.42
CA LYS A 11 2.70 33.44 -21.04
C LYS A 11 1.46 32.73 -20.52
N SER A 12 1.46 31.40 -20.48
CA SER A 12 0.65 30.65 -19.53
C SER A 12 1.08 29.18 -19.45
N ARG A 13 1.94 28.89 -18.47
CA ARG A 13 1.70 27.78 -17.54
C ARG A 13 2.59 28.00 -16.34
N VAL A 14 1.93 28.45 -15.27
CA VAL A 14 2.41 28.29 -13.90
C VAL A 14 2.82 26.84 -13.75
N SER A 15 4.12 26.59 -13.81
CA SER A 15 4.70 25.35 -13.33
C SER A 15 4.40 25.32 -11.84
N SER A 16 3.32 24.64 -11.45
CA SER A 16 3.22 24.18 -10.08
C SER A 16 4.42 23.28 -9.87
N GLN A 17 5.44 23.82 -9.20
CA GLN A 17 6.46 23.02 -8.56
C GLN A 17 5.70 22.04 -7.66
N ARG A 18 5.47 20.82 -8.17
CA ARG A 18 5.31 19.67 -7.29
C ARG A 18 6.58 19.68 -6.47
N LYS A 19 6.54 20.23 -5.25
CA LYS A 19 7.54 19.93 -4.24
C LYS A 19 7.62 18.42 -4.23
N SER A 20 8.70 17.87 -4.77
CA SER A 20 9.00 16.46 -4.59
C SER A 20 9.17 16.29 -3.09
N THR A 21 8.11 15.86 -2.42
CA THR A 21 8.23 15.28 -1.09
C THR A 21 8.96 13.98 -1.32
N ASP A 22 10.28 14.04 -1.23
CA ASP A 22 11.10 12.85 -1.26
C ASP A 22 10.73 11.95 -0.07
N TRP A 23 11.16 10.69 -0.13
CA TRP A 23 10.93 9.72 0.94
C TRP A 23 11.36 10.25 2.32
N HIS A 24 12.44 11.04 2.39
CA HIS A 24 12.91 11.68 3.62
C HIS A 24 11.89 12.64 4.22
N GLY A 25 11.16 13.39 3.39
CA GLY A 25 10.06 14.25 3.83
C GLY A 25 8.96 13.46 4.53
N ILE A 26 8.53 12.34 3.95
CA ILE A 26 7.51 11.46 4.54
C ILE A 26 8.01 10.88 5.86
N ALA A 27 9.23 10.32 5.86
CA ALA A 27 9.86 9.75 7.05
C ALA A 27 9.96 10.77 8.19
N ARG A 28 10.33 12.03 7.88
CA ARG A 28 10.39 13.12 8.86
C ARG A 28 9.02 13.45 9.45
N VAL A 29 7.98 13.51 8.62
CA VAL A 29 6.61 13.80 9.08
C VAL A 29 6.10 12.70 10.02
N VAL A 30 6.31 11.43 9.67
CA VAL A 30 5.90 10.29 10.50
C VAL A 30 6.69 10.25 11.81
N ARG A 31 8.01 10.46 11.78
CA ARG A 31 8.82 10.58 13.01
C ARG A 31 8.33 11.72 13.89
N GLY A 32 8.04 12.87 13.30
CA GLY A 32 7.47 14.01 14.02
C GLY A 32 6.11 13.69 14.65
N PHE A 33 5.26 12.93 13.96
CA PHE A 33 4.01 12.40 14.53
C PHE A 33 4.26 11.53 15.76
N SER A 34 5.17 10.56 15.67
CA SER A 34 5.52 9.71 16.81
C SER A 34 6.09 10.52 17.98
N THR A 35 6.97 11.49 17.72
CA THR A 35 7.55 12.36 18.76
C THR A 35 6.49 13.21 19.45
N ARG A 36 5.60 13.87 18.70
CA ARG A 36 4.52 14.70 19.28
C ARG A 36 3.61 13.91 20.20
N HIS A 37 3.31 12.67 19.83
CA HIS A 37 2.40 11.79 20.57
C HIS A 37 3.10 10.86 21.56
N LYS A 38 4.41 11.01 21.75
CA LYS A 38 5.25 10.20 22.64
C LYS A 38 5.16 8.69 22.35
N LEU A 39 4.97 8.32 21.08
CA LEU A 39 4.89 6.93 20.64
C LEU A 39 6.31 6.37 20.48
N ARG A 40 6.70 5.46 21.39
CA ARG A 40 8.02 4.80 21.37
C ARG A 40 7.88 3.36 20.92
N GLY A 41 8.19 3.09 19.65
CA GLY A 41 8.07 1.78 19.05
C GLY A 41 7.50 1.85 17.64
N GLU A 42 7.04 0.71 17.15
CA GLU A 42 6.48 0.59 15.81
C GLU A 42 5.03 1.05 15.72
N LEU A 43 4.65 1.61 14.58
CA LEU A 43 3.28 1.99 14.25
C LEU A 43 2.54 0.85 13.53
N LYS A 44 2.47 -0.33 14.14
CA LYS A 44 1.67 -1.45 13.58
C LYS A 44 0.19 -1.12 13.62
N TRP A 45 -0.53 -1.41 12.55
CA TRP A 45 -1.98 -1.24 12.43
C TRP A 45 -2.74 -1.76 13.67
N ARG A 46 -2.40 -2.97 14.11
CA ARG A 46 -3.06 -3.64 15.24
C ARG A 46 -3.00 -2.84 16.55
N TYR A 47 -2.01 -1.96 16.71
CA TYR A 47 -1.84 -1.14 17.90
C TYR A 47 -2.89 -0.03 18.01
N PHE A 48 -3.51 0.38 16.90
CA PHE A 48 -4.62 1.33 16.87
C PHE A 48 -5.98 0.68 17.26
N SER A 49 -6.04 -0.65 17.42
CA SER A 49 -7.27 -1.33 17.88
C SER A 49 -7.58 -0.95 19.34
N PRO A 50 -8.85 -0.68 19.71
CA PRO A 50 -9.21 -0.26 21.06
C PRO A 50 -8.88 -1.31 22.13
N HIS A 51 -8.89 -2.60 21.77
CA HIS A 51 -8.69 -3.71 22.71
C HIS A 51 -7.25 -4.26 22.70
N ASN A 52 -6.31 -3.64 21.97
CA ASN A 52 -4.94 -4.12 21.93
C ASN A 52 -4.18 -3.73 23.21
N SER A 53 -3.81 -4.74 24.01
CA SER A 53 -3.07 -4.60 25.26
C SER A 53 -1.65 -5.19 25.19
N SER A 54 -1.08 -5.35 23.99
CA SER A 54 0.28 -5.85 23.83
C SER A 54 1.28 -4.95 24.56
N ALA A 55 2.22 -5.55 25.31
CA ALA A 55 3.25 -4.81 26.04
C ALA A 55 4.14 -3.94 25.13
N GLU A 56 4.26 -4.33 23.86
CA GLU A 56 5.01 -3.59 22.84
C GLU A 56 4.22 -2.44 22.20
N ASN A 57 2.93 -2.30 22.52
CA ASN A 57 2.08 -1.30 21.90
C ASN A 57 2.49 0.11 22.39
N PRO A 58 3.00 1.00 21.52
CA PRO A 58 3.41 2.35 21.91
C PRO A 58 2.23 3.25 22.35
N MET A 59 0.99 2.77 22.18
CA MET A 59 -0.27 3.41 22.58
C MET A 59 -0.87 2.75 23.83
N LEU A 60 -0.11 1.95 24.57
CA LEU A 60 -0.55 1.40 25.86
C LEU A 60 -0.96 2.55 26.79
N GLY A 61 -2.11 2.41 27.46
CA GLY A 61 -2.69 3.46 28.32
C GLY A 61 -3.50 4.53 27.59
N LYS A 62 -3.51 4.57 26.25
CA LYS A 62 -4.39 5.46 25.48
C LYS A 62 -5.80 4.91 25.33
N SER A 63 -6.80 5.77 25.43
CA SER A 63 -8.21 5.42 25.24
C SER A 63 -8.52 4.98 23.80
N ALA A 64 -9.69 4.37 23.59
CA ALA A 64 -10.16 4.00 22.24
C ALA A 64 -10.29 5.23 21.33
N GLU A 65 -10.78 6.34 21.87
CA GLU A 65 -10.96 7.62 21.19
C GLU A 65 -9.61 8.23 20.80
N GLU A 66 -8.63 8.21 21.72
CA GLU A 66 -7.27 8.66 21.41
C GLU A 66 -6.63 7.83 20.30
N ARG A 67 -6.76 6.50 20.34
CA ARG A 67 -6.24 5.60 19.30
C ARG A 67 -6.90 5.87 17.95
N LYS A 68 -8.23 6.08 17.93
CA LYS A 68 -8.95 6.46 16.71
C LYS A 68 -8.45 7.82 16.19
N ALA A 69 -8.28 8.82 17.05
CA ALA A 69 -7.76 10.13 16.65
C ALA A 69 -6.35 10.03 16.04
N LEU A 70 -5.45 9.25 16.66
CA LEU A 70 -4.11 8.98 16.13
C LEU A 70 -4.16 8.29 14.77
N SER A 71 -5.06 7.31 14.59
CA SER A 71 -5.24 6.62 13.31
C SER A 71 -5.73 7.58 12.21
N LEU A 72 -6.64 8.50 12.53
CA LEU A 72 -7.15 9.50 11.61
C LEU A 72 -6.04 10.50 11.20
N GLU A 73 -5.20 10.94 12.15
CA GLU A 73 -4.06 11.81 11.85
C GLU A 73 -3.03 11.09 10.95
N LEU A 74 -2.70 9.83 11.24
CA LEU A 74 -1.76 9.04 10.42
C LEU A 74 -2.32 8.79 9.01
N ALA A 75 -3.61 8.50 8.88
CA ALA A 75 -4.28 8.42 7.58
C ALA A 75 -4.20 9.77 6.83
N GLY A 76 -4.34 10.89 7.53
CA GLY A 76 -4.15 12.23 6.98
C GLY A 76 -2.74 12.49 6.47
N ILE A 77 -1.71 11.97 7.15
CA ILE A 77 -0.31 12.01 6.68
C ILE A 77 -0.17 11.23 5.37
N VAL A 78 -0.71 10.01 5.31
CA VAL A 78 -0.70 9.19 4.09
C VAL A 78 -1.43 9.91 2.96
N ALA A 79 -2.62 10.47 3.20
CA ALA A 79 -3.41 11.18 2.20
C ALA A 79 -2.72 12.42 1.62
N LYS A 80 -1.84 13.08 2.40
CA LYS A 80 -1.06 14.26 1.97
C LYS A 80 0.29 13.88 1.36
N SER A 81 0.74 12.65 1.52
CA SER A 81 2.00 12.14 0.97
C SER A 81 1.90 11.92 -0.56
N PRO A 82 3.02 11.84 -1.29
CA PRO A 82 3.03 11.46 -2.71
C PRO A 82 2.92 9.93 -2.93
N LEU A 83 2.63 9.15 -1.88
CA LEU A 83 2.53 7.69 -1.99
C LEU A 83 1.40 7.29 -2.95
N THR A 84 1.62 6.18 -3.64
CA THR A 84 0.59 5.48 -4.40
C THR A 84 0.31 4.16 -3.70
N ILE A 85 -0.97 3.91 -3.42
CA ILE A 85 -1.44 2.72 -2.73
C ILE A 85 -1.94 1.72 -3.75
N ILE A 86 -1.45 0.50 -3.65
CA ILE A 86 -1.96 -0.68 -4.34
C ILE A 86 -2.19 -1.74 -3.26
N ALA A 87 -3.36 -2.38 -3.27
CA ALA A 87 -3.74 -3.37 -2.28
C ALA A 87 -4.47 -4.55 -2.93
N CYS A 88 -4.26 -5.72 -2.36
CA CYS A 88 -5.00 -6.93 -2.67
C CYS A 88 -5.91 -7.25 -1.47
N VAL A 89 -7.21 -7.37 -1.72
CA VAL A 89 -8.21 -7.84 -0.77
C VAL A 89 -8.53 -9.28 -1.14
N THR A 90 -8.19 -10.20 -0.25
CA THR A 90 -8.41 -11.63 -0.48
C THR A 90 -9.65 -12.10 0.25
N ASP A 91 -10.55 -12.74 -0.48
CA ASP A 91 -11.65 -13.51 0.11
C ASP A 91 -11.08 -14.81 0.68
N ILE A 92 -10.91 -14.84 2.00
CA ILE A 92 -10.30 -15.99 2.69
C ILE A 92 -11.13 -17.26 2.49
N GLY A 93 -12.46 -17.17 2.56
CA GLY A 93 -13.34 -18.33 2.44
C GLY A 93 -13.19 -19.01 1.09
N THR A 94 -13.30 -18.22 0.03
CA THR A 94 -13.12 -18.70 -1.34
C THR A 94 -11.67 -19.11 -1.63
N ALA A 95 -10.68 -18.43 -1.05
CA ALA A 95 -9.27 -18.79 -1.28
C ALA A 95 -8.96 -20.23 -0.83
N PHE A 96 -9.50 -20.67 0.31
CA PHE A 96 -9.32 -22.04 0.83
C PHE A 96 -10.05 -23.12 0.00
N GLU A 97 -10.87 -22.75 -0.98
CA GLU A 97 -11.43 -23.70 -1.95
C GLU A 97 -10.43 -24.06 -3.06
N TYR A 98 -9.35 -23.26 -3.24
CA TYR A 98 -8.33 -23.53 -4.24
C TYR A 98 -7.32 -24.56 -3.69
N ALA A 99 -7.01 -25.58 -4.51
CA ALA A 99 -6.03 -26.61 -4.16
C ALA A 99 -4.63 -26.06 -3.82
N SER A 100 -4.32 -24.84 -4.27
CA SER A 100 -3.06 -24.15 -3.97
C SER A 100 -3.03 -23.45 -2.60
N VAL A 101 -4.11 -23.50 -1.82
CA VAL A 101 -4.24 -22.81 -0.53
C VAL A 101 -4.77 -23.77 0.54
N SER A 102 -3.86 -24.32 1.33
CA SER A 102 -4.15 -25.23 2.44
C SER A 102 -3.85 -24.62 3.81
N ASN A 103 -3.10 -23.52 3.85
CA ASN A 103 -2.66 -22.89 5.10
C ASN A 103 -2.43 -21.38 4.94
N GLN A 104 -2.20 -20.69 6.06
CA GLN A 104 -2.01 -19.23 6.09
C GLN A 104 -0.79 -18.75 5.29
N ARG A 105 0.26 -19.57 5.19
CA ARG A 105 1.46 -19.22 4.42
C ARG A 105 1.15 -19.24 2.92
N GLU A 106 0.45 -20.26 2.46
CA GLU A 106 -0.01 -20.35 1.07
C GLU A 106 -1.02 -19.26 0.72
N LEU A 107 -1.91 -18.89 1.65
CA LEU A 107 -2.81 -17.75 1.48
C LEU A 107 -2.04 -16.44 1.26
N TYR A 108 -0.89 -16.26 1.93
CA TYR A 108 -0.04 -15.10 1.71
C TYR A 108 0.57 -15.08 0.30
N HIS A 109 1.09 -16.21 -0.17
CA HIS A 109 1.60 -16.33 -1.55
C HIS A 109 0.49 -16.14 -2.59
N PHE A 110 -0.70 -16.65 -2.31
CA PHE A 110 -1.90 -16.50 -3.12
C PHE A 110 -2.24 -15.01 -3.32
N ALA A 111 -2.20 -14.21 -2.25
CA ALA A 111 -2.40 -12.76 -2.32
C ALA A 111 -1.22 -11.98 -2.93
N TYR A 112 0.00 -12.53 -2.86
CA TYR A 112 1.22 -11.87 -3.32
C TYR A 112 1.23 -11.67 -4.84
N LYS A 113 0.89 -12.70 -5.62
CA LYS A 113 0.87 -12.65 -7.09
C LYS A 113 0.02 -11.49 -7.65
N PRO A 114 -1.29 -11.37 -7.35
CA PRO A 114 -2.09 -10.27 -7.89
C PRO A 114 -1.61 -8.89 -7.41
N LEU A 115 -0.99 -8.79 -6.23
CA LEU A 115 -0.41 -7.55 -5.74
C LEU A 115 0.80 -7.12 -6.59
N THR A 116 1.73 -8.05 -6.83
CA THR A 116 2.94 -7.77 -7.65
C THR A 116 2.60 -7.52 -9.11
N GLU A 117 1.58 -8.18 -9.67
CA GLU A 117 1.09 -7.89 -11.03
C GLU A 117 0.60 -6.45 -11.16
N ARG A 118 -0.12 -5.91 -10.17
CA ARG A 118 -0.55 -4.50 -10.19
C ARG A 118 0.60 -3.54 -10.04
N PHE A 119 1.59 -3.88 -9.22
CA PHE A 119 2.80 -3.07 -9.11
C PHE A 119 3.57 -3.04 -10.43
N GLN A 120 3.72 -4.17 -11.10
CA GLN A 120 4.29 -4.27 -12.44
C GLN A 120 3.56 -3.38 -13.46
N TYR A 121 2.23 -3.40 -13.48
CA TYR A 121 1.45 -2.49 -14.35
C TYR A 121 1.64 -1.02 -14.01
N PHE A 122 1.74 -0.68 -12.73
CA PHE A 122 2.07 0.69 -12.31
C PHE A 122 3.44 1.14 -12.82
N LEU A 123 4.44 0.25 -12.80
CA LEU A 123 5.78 0.53 -13.34
C LEU A 123 5.77 0.68 -14.87
N GLN A 124 4.95 -0.09 -15.57
CA GLN A 124 4.75 0.05 -17.01
C GLN A 124 4.16 1.41 -17.38
N ASP A 125 3.09 1.83 -16.69
CA ASP A 125 2.44 3.13 -16.91
C ASP A 125 3.39 4.29 -16.62
N SER A 126 4.19 4.16 -15.56
CA SER A 126 5.17 5.17 -15.13
C SER A 126 6.52 5.08 -15.87
N LYS A 127 6.67 4.14 -16.82
CA LYS A 127 7.89 3.88 -17.58
C LYS A 127 9.13 3.76 -16.69
N SER A 128 8.98 3.11 -15.54
CA SER A 128 10.01 3.01 -14.49
C SER A 128 10.38 1.56 -14.21
N LEU A 129 11.50 1.36 -13.51
CA LEU A 129 11.86 0.10 -12.87
C LEU A 129 11.52 0.18 -11.38
N GLY A 130 11.25 -0.96 -10.74
CA GLY A 130 10.89 -1.02 -9.33
C GLY A 130 11.55 -2.17 -8.58
N ILE A 131 11.74 -1.97 -7.28
CA ILE A 131 12.22 -2.99 -6.33
C ILE A 131 11.09 -3.25 -5.34
N ILE A 132 10.98 -4.49 -4.87
CA ILE A 132 10.06 -4.85 -3.78
C ILE A 132 10.84 -4.96 -2.47
N ILE A 133 10.36 -4.24 -1.47
CA ILE A 133 10.80 -4.36 -0.07
C ILE A 133 9.60 -4.89 0.72
N ALA A 134 9.76 -6.03 1.38
CA ALA A 134 8.72 -6.66 2.19
C ALA A 134 9.18 -6.83 3.65
N ASP A 135 8.20 -6.98 4.54
CA ASP A 135 8.44 -7.21 5.97
C ASP A 135 9.13 -8.56 6.19
N HIS A 136 10.12 -8.57 7.08
CA HIS A 136 10.74 -9.80 7.56
C HIS A 136 9.73 -10.63 8.37
N ARG A 137 9.63 -11.93 8.10
CA ARG A 137 8.66 -12.82 8.74
C ARG A 137 9.28 -14.05 9.40
N GLY A 138 10.59 -14.04 9.57
CA GLY A 138 11.36 -15.18 10.05
C GLY A 138 11.95 -16.00 8.91
N ARG A 139 13.01 -16.74 9.22
CA ARG A 139 13.90 -17.39 8.23
C ARG A 139 13.15 -18.28 7.21
N ASP A 140 12.24 -19.12 7.68
CA ASP A 140 11.56 -20.09 6.81
C ASP A 140 10.53 -19.43 5.89
N ASP A 141 9.75 -18.50 6.43
CA ASP A 141 8.77 -17.73 5.64
C ASP A 141 9.47 -16.84 4.61
N ASP A 142 10.58 -16.20 4.98
CA ASP A 142 11.42 -15.40 4.09
C ASP A 142 12.01 -16.22 2.94
N ARG A 143 12.54 -17.41 3.23
CA ARG A 143 13.10 -18.31 2.22
C ARG A 143 12.03 -18.72 1.21
N LEU A 144 10.84 -19.05 1.69
CA LEU A 144 9.73 -19.47 0.84
C LEU A 144 9.18 -18.31 0.00
N LEU A 145 9.09 -17.11 0.57
CA LEU A 145 8.67 -15.91 -0.16
C LEU A 145 9.65 -15.55 -1.27
N ARG A 146 10.97 -15.66 -1.03
CA ARG A 146 11.99 -15.48 -2.07
C ARG A 146 11.84 -16.49 -3.20
N ALA A 147 11.74 -17.79 -2.88
CA ALA A 147 11.56 -18.82 -3.89
C ALA A 147 10.27 -18.63 -4.72
N HIS A 148 9.19 -18.17 -4.06
CA HIS A 148 7.94 -17.82 -4.74
C HIS A 148 8.11 -16.59 -5.66
N HIS A 149 8.76 -15.53 -5.18
CA HIS A 149 9.09 -14.34 -5.96
C HIS A 149 9.93 -14.70 -7.20
N ASP A 150 11.01 -15.45 -7.02
CA ASP A 150 11.91 -15.90 -8.09
C ASP A 150 11.14 -16.68 -9.16
N THR A 151 10.22 -17.55 -8.73
CA THR A 151 9.36 -18.31 -9.66
C THR A 151 8.43 -17.40 -10.46
N LEU A 152 7.89 -16.34 -9.85
CA LEU A 152 7.00 -15.40 -10.52
C LEU A 152 7.74 -14.55 -11.56
N ILE A 153 8.95 -14.07 -11.22
CA ILE A 153 9.73 -13.21 -12.11
C ILE A 153 10.40 -13.99 -13.26
N ALA A 154 10.82 -15.24 -13.01
CA ALA A 154 11.62 -16.02 -13.97
C ALA A 154 10.79 -16.72 -15.05
N LYS A 155 9.48 -16.90 -14.85
CA LYS A 155 8.61 -17.64 -15.79
C LYS A 155 7.83 -16.68 -16.69
N PRO A 156 8.28 -16.37 -17.91
CA PRO A 156 7.39 -15.81 -18.92
C PRO A 156 6.34 -16.88 -19.26
N GLY A 157 5.08 -16.62 -18.93
CA GLY A 157 3.97 -17.52 -19.23
C GLY A 157 2.87 -16.80 -19.98
N ASN A 158 2.14 -17.51 -20.85
CA ASN A 158 1.01 -16.95 -21.62
C ASN A 158 -0.14 -16.41 -20.73
N THR A 159 -0.15 -16.74 -19.44
CA THR A 159 -1.15 -16.33 -18.43
C THR A 159 -0.58 -15.48 -17.29
N ILE A 160 0.71 -15.12 -17.33
CA ILE A 160 1.38 -14.31 -16.31
C ILE A 160 1.90 -13.04 -16.99
N SER A 161 1.57 -11.87 -16.44
CA SER A 161 2.12 -10.61 -16.89
C SER A 161 3.65 -10.67 -16.86
N GLY A 162 4.32 -10.43 -17.98
CA GLY A 162 5.78 -10.40 -17.99
C GLY A 162 6.30 -9.36 -17.00
N TYR A 163 7.08 -9.79 -16.01
CA TYR A 163 7.67 -8.96 -14.95
C TYR A 163 8.90 -8.18 -15.40
N ASN A 164 8.86 -7.59 -16.60
CA ASN A 164 10.00 -6.90 -17.21
C ASN A 164 10.34 -5.51 -16.63
N ARG A 165 9.65 -5.07 -15.57
CA ARG A 165 9.94 -3.79 -14.89
C ARG A 165 10.31 -3.97 -13.41
N LEU A 166 10.25 -5.19 -12.89
CA LEU A 166 10.78 -5.48 -11.56
C LEU A 166 12.27 -5.78 -11.67
N ILE A 167 13.05 -5.18 -10.78
CA ILE A 167 14.39 -5.65 -10.44
C ILE A 167 14.21 -6.92 -9.62
N GLU A 168 14.95 -7.96 -9.98
CA GLU A 168 14.73 -9.37 -9.61
C GLU A 168 14.82 -9.64 -8.11
N GLY A 169 15.45 -8.76 -7.35
CA GLY A 169 15.68 -8.93 -5.92
C GLY A 169 14.47 -8.59 -5.06
N LEU A 170 14.08 -9.53 -4.19
CA LEU A 170 13.20 -9.27 -3.04
C LEU A 170 14.04 -8.86 -1.81
N LEU A 171 13.88 -7.62 -1.36
CA LEU A 171 14.49 -7.13 -0.12
C LEU A 171 13.56 -7.40 1.07
N LEU A 172 14.09 -7.99 2.13
CA LEU A 172 13.36 -8.30 3.36
C LEU A 172 13.94 -7.47 4.50
N GLN A 173 13.10 -6.73 5.20
CA GLN A 173 13.51 -5.75 6.19
C GLN A 173 12.61 -5.82 7.42
N ASP A 174 13.21 -5.75 8.61
CA ASP A 174 12.45 -5.60 9.84
C ASP A 174 11.66 -4.29 9.84
N SER A 175 10.35 -4.39 10.12
CA SER A 175 9.43 -3.26 10.19
C SER A 175 9.88 -2.16 11.16
N CYS A 176 10.56 -2.51 12.26
CA CYS A 176 11.12 -1.53 13.21
C CYS A 176 12.13 -0.55 12.59
N HIS A 177 12.75 -0.93 11.47
CA HIS A 177 13.73 -0.14 10.74
C HIS A 177 13.16 0.52 9.48
N SER A 178 11.88 0.29 9.14
CA SER A 178 11.27 0.79 7.90
C SER A 178 9.92 1.44 8.15
N ILE A 179 9.89 2.78 8.07
CA ILE A 179 8.64 3.55 8.05
C ILE A 179 7.76 3.14 6.86
N GLY A 180 8.36 2.74 5.74
CA GLY A 180 7.61 2.27 4.57
C GLY A 180 6.79 1.03 4.84
N ILE A 181 7.39 0.06 5.53
CA ILE A 181 6.70 -1.18 5.91
C ILE A 181 5.60 -0.87 6.94
N GLN A 182 5.89 -0.03 7.94
CA GLN A 182 4.87 0.36 8.94
C GLN A 182 3.68 1.10 8.30
N LEU A 183 3.93 1.99 7.33
CA LEU A 183 2.87 2.66 6.59
C LEU A 183 2.08 1.68 5.69
N ALA A 184 2.75 0.70 5.08
CA ALA A 184 2.09 -0.34 4.30
C ALA A 184 1.17 -1.20 5.17
N ASP A 185 1.62 -1.61 6.36
CA ASP A 185 0.81 -2.32 7.37
C ASP A 185 -0.39 -1.48 7.81
N PHE A 186 -0.18 -0.20 8.11
CA PHE A 186 -1.26 0.73 8.44
C PHE A 186 -2.32 0.84 7.32
N VAL A 187 -1.89 0.98 6.07
CA VAL A 187 -2.77 1.05 4.90
C VAL A 187 -3.53 -0.27 4.70
N ALA A 188 -2.85 -1.41 4.81
CA ALA A 188 -3.48 -2.73 4.72
C ALA A 188 -4.56 -2.89 5.80
N GLY A 189 -4.28 -2.45 7.03
CA GLY A 189 -5.23 -2.41 8.14
C GLY A 189 -6.44 -1.51 7.91
N ALA A 190 -6.22 -0.30 7.41
CA ALA A 190 -7.29 0.64 7.07
C ALA A 190 -8.24 0.08 6.01
N ILE A 191 -7.69 -0.57 4.97
CA ILE A 191 -8.48 -1.24 3.93
C ILE A 191 -9.20 -2.45 4.53
N HIS A 192 -8.49 -3.31 5.28
CA HIS A 192 -9.09 -4.47 5.93
C HIS A 192 -10.30 -4.08 6.79
N ARG A 193 -10.20 -3.04 7.63
CA ARG A 193 -11.29 -2.58 8.48
C ARG A 193 -12.52 -2.13 7.69
N ALA A 194 -12.34 -1.50 6.53
CA ALA A 194 -13.46 -1.12 5.68
C ALA A 194 -14.21 -2.34 5.11
N TYR A 195 -13.51 -3.45 4.88
CA TYR A 195 -14.13 -4.70 4.41
C TYR A 195 -14.75 -5.50 5.56
N SER A 196 -14.03 -5.66 6.67
CA SER A 196 -14.42 -6.51 7.79
C SER A 196 -15.43 -5.86 8.75
N THR A 197 -15.57 -4.53 8.71
CA THR A 197 -16.47 -3.79 9.60
C THR A 197 -17.30 -2.77 8.83
N LYS A 198 -18.17 -2.03 9.54
CA LYS A 198 -18.88 -0.86 8.99
C LYS A 198 -18.07 0.44 9.05
N ASP A 199 -16.87 0.40 9.64
CA ASP A 199 -15.99 1.57 9.78
C ASP A 199 -15.05 1.68 8.56
N SER A 200 -15.30 2.69 7.73
CA SER A 200 -14.56 2.96 6.49
C SER A 200 -13.80 4.29 6.51
N ASP A 201 -13.72 4.96 7.67
CA ASP A 201 -13.21 6.34 7.75
C ASP A 201 -11.77 6.45 7.25
N LEU A 202 -10.91 5.53 7.70
CA LEU A 202 -9.50 5.52 7.32
C LEU A 202 -9.34 5.25 5.82
N ALA A 203 -10.08 4.26 5.29
CA ALA A 203 -10.08 3.94 3.87
C ALA A 203 -10.53 5.12 3.00
N LYS A 204 -11.56 5.87 3.44
CA LYS A 204 -12.02 7.09 2.77
C LYS A 204 -10.94 8.18 2.74
N ILE A 205 -10.23 8.37 3.85
CA ILE A 205 -9.16 9.38 3.94
C ILE A 205 -8.00 9.03 2.99
N ILE A 206 -7.59 7.77 2.93
CA ILE A 206 -6.45 7.35 2.08
C ILE A 206 -6.84 7.10 0.62
N ARG A 207 -8.14 7.03 0.30
CA ARG A 207 -8.67 6.76 -1.06
C ARG A 207 -8.02 7.61 -2.16
N PRO A 208 -7.74 8.92 -1.99
CA PRO A 208 -7.08 9.72 -3.02
C PRO A 208 -5.67 9.25 -3.41
N ARG A 209 -5.05 8.39 -2.61
CA ARG A 209 -3.73 7.79 -2.88
C ARG A 209 -3.81 6.40 -3.48
N VAL A 210 -4.98 5.77 -3.48
CA VAL A 210 -5.18 4.49 -4.15
C VAL A 210 -5.02 4.69 -5.66
N ARG A 211 -4.20 3.85 -6.30
CA ARG A 211 -3.99 3.90 -7.74
C ARG A 211 -5.34 3.80 -8.45
N ALA A 212 -5.60 4.76 -9.32
CA ALA A 212 -6.81 4.82 -10.11
C ALA A 212 -6.49 4.83 -11.60
N LYS A 213 -7.45 4.41 -12.41
CA LYS A 213 -7.44 4.67 -13.85
C LYS A 213 -7.76 6.15 -14.12
N THR A 214 -7.62 6.58 -15.37
CA THR A 214 -7.95 7.94 -15.83
C THR A 214 -9.39 8.36 -15.55
N ASP A 215 -10.32 7.41 -15.45
CA ASP A 215 -11.73 7.65 -15.08
C ASP A 215 -11.99 7.70 -13.57
N GLY A 216 -10.95 7.56 -12.74
CA GLY A 216 -11.03 7.57 -11.28
C GLY A 216 -11.44 6.22 -10.65
N SER A 217 -11.65 5.17 -11.45
CA SER A 217 -11.91 3.82 -10.94
C SER A 217 -10.69 3.23 -10.25
N VAL A 218 -10.89 2.70 -9.04
CA VAL A 218 -9.82 2.09 -8.23
C VAL A 218 -9.87 0.56 -8.26
N PHE A 219 -11.06 -0.03 -8.45
CA PHE A 219 -11.24 -1.48 -8.50
C PHE A 219 -10.62 -2.07 -9.75
N GLY A 220 -9.86 -3.16 -9.57
CA GLY A 220 -9.06 -3.75 -10.64
C GLY A 220 -7.84 -2.91 -11.03
N HIS A 221 -7.54 -1.82 -10.32
CA HIS A 221 -6.38 -0.96 -10.58
C HIS A 221 -5.48 -0.82 -9.35
N GLY A 222 -5.98 -0.13 -8.32
CA GLY A 222 -5.33 0.04 -7.02
C GLY A 222 -5.90 -0.84 -5.92
N ILE A 223 -7.17 -1.24 -6.01
CA ILE A 223 -7.76 -2.29 -5.16
C ILE A 223 -8.04 -3.49 -6.03
N VAL A 224 -7.47 -4.64 -5.69
CA VAL A 224 -7.73 -5.91 -6.39
C VAL A 224 -8.46 -6.85 -5.45
N HIS A 225 -9.57 -7.37 -5.93
CA HIS A 225 -10.28 -8.48 -5.33
C HIS A 225 -9.70 -9.80 -5.81
N HIS A 226 -9.43 -10.71 -4.87
CA HIS A 226 -8.81 -12.00 -5.17
C HIS A 226 -9.47 -13.14 -4.37
N PRO A 227 -9.82 -14.28 -4.98
CA PRO A 227 -9.78 -14.60 -6.42
C PRO A 227 -10.79 -13.74 -7.22
N ARG A 228 -10.41 -13.23 -8.39
CA ARG A 228 -11.22 -12.22 -9.13
C ARG A 228 -12.57 -12.77 -9.60
N ASP A 229 -12.60 -14.01 -10.05
CA ASP A 229 -13.74 -14.69 -10.64
C ASP A 229 -14.75 -15.19 -9.61
N ARG A 230 -14.32 -15.37 -8.36
CA ARG A 230 -15.14 -15.93 -7.27
C ARG A 230 -15.21 -15.02 -6.05
N PHE A 231 -14.75 -13.78 -6.15
CA PHE A 231 -14.82 -12.84 -5.03
C PHE A 231 -16.29 -12.60 -4.68
N ARG A 232 -16.64 -12.81 -3.41
CA ARG A 232 -18.03 -12.70 -2.97
C ARG A 232 -18.56 -11.26 -3.08
N PRO A 233 -19.69 -11.02 -3.78
CA PRO A 233 -20.23 -9.67 -3.98
C PRO A 233 -20.61 -8.93 -2.68
N ASP A 234 -21.00 -9.65 -1.64
CA ASP A 234 -21.35 -9.06 -0.33
C ASP A 234 -20.13 -8.50 0.43
N LEU A 235 -18.92 -8.92 0.05
CA LEU A 235 -17.68 -8.35 0.54
C LEU A 235 -17.22 -7.13 -0.26
N GLU A 236 -17.80 -6.86 -1.44
CA GLU A 236 -17.42 -5.68 -2.22
C GLU A 236 -17.84 -4.40 -1.50
N ARG A 237 -16.86 -3.57 -1.17
CA ARG A 237 -17.08 -2.23 -0.62
C ARG A 237 -16.83 -1.22 -1.74
N LYS A 238 -17.90 -0.66 -2.31
CA LYS A 238 -17.86 0.36 -3.37
C LYS A 238 -17.43 1.73 -2.83
#